data_AF-A0A3N5W670-F1
#
_entry.id   AF-A0A3N5W670-F1
#
_cell.length_a   1.000
_cell.length_b   1.000
_cell.length_c   1.000
_cell.angle_alpha   90.00
_cell.angle_beta   90.00
_cell.angle_gamma   90.00
#
_symmetry.space_group_name_H-M   'P 1'
#
loop_
_entity.id
_entity.type
_entity.pdbx_description
1 polymer ?
#
loop_
_entity_poly.entity_id
_entity_poly.type
_entity_poly.pdbx_seq_one_letter_code
_entity_poly.pdbx_strand_id
1 'polypeptide(L)'
;MKKNPHRSDEDQNSDPNEPPDDNKQLNKCETIEDGTEAFMQWMGSSDKKSLKSDNPIVLIKFINDVHTVLYDTSVSKEVEVKLSSGIPYCNYCQSDDCAHVGFTICIEQLGRHRRDGKEETIEEIVNS
;
A
#
# COMPACT_ATOMS: atom_id res chain seq x y z
N MET A 1 1.76 52.66 -29.48
CA MET A 1 0.28 52.58 -29.36
C MET A 1 -0.12 51.11 -29.26
N LYS A 2 -0.84 50.74 -28.18
CA LYS A 2 -1.91 49.71 -28.04
C LYS A 2 -1.60 48.26 -28.48
N LYS A 3 -1.97 47.15 -27.85
CA LYS A 3 -2.59 46.69 -26.58
C LYS A 3 -2.43 45.13 -26.61
N ASN A 4 -2.28 44.48 -25.46
CA ASN A 4 -2.43 43.03 -25.15
C ASN A 4 -3.73 42.38 -25.71
N PRO A 5 -4.03 41.08 -25.46
CA PRO A 5 -3.24 39.83 -25.40
C PRO A 5 -3.92 38.67 -26.21
N HIS A 6 -3.22 37.62 -26.62
CA HIS A 6 -3.90 36.40 -27.11
C HIS A 6 -4.01 35.39 -25.95
N ARG A 7 -5.24 35.19 -25.48
CA ARG A 7 -5.69 34.00 -24.74
C ARG A 7 -5.39 32.77 -25.58
N SER A 8 -4.86 31.72 -24.97
CA SER A 8 -4.91 30.37 -25.54
C SER A 8 -6.01 29.62 -24.82
N ASP A 9 -6.86 29.02 -25.63
CA ASP A 9 -8.19 28.53 -25.32
C ASP A 9 -8.20 27.36 -24.32
N GLU A 10 -9.05 27.50 -23.30
CA GLU A 10 -9.67 26.37 -22.62
C GLU A 10 -10.83 25.89 -23.51
N ASP A 11 -10.79 24.64 -23.96
CA ASP A 11 -11.99 23.90 -24.35
C ASP A 11 -11.73 22.40 -24.12
N GLN A 12 -11.88 21.96 -22.87
CA GLN A 12 -12.12 20.55 -22.57
C GLN A 12 -13.58 20.24 -22.92
N ASN A 13 -13.78 19.75 -24.13
CA ASN A 13 -15.05 19.19 -24.57
C ASN A 13 -15.20 17.79 -23.96
N SER A 14 -15.85 17.68 -22.80
CA SER A 14 -16.23 16.39 -22.21
C SER A 14 -17.59 15.96 -22.76
N ASP A 15 -17.61 14.89 -23.55
CA ASP A 15 -18.85 14.29 -24.08
C ASP A 15 -19.67 13.68 -22.92
N PRO A 16 -20.96 14.03 -22.72
CA PRO A 16 -21.75 13.56 -21.57
C PRO A 16 -22.21 12.10 -21.66
N ASN A 17 -21.86 11.37 -22.72
CA ASN A 17 -22.41 10.04 -23.00
C ASN A 17 -21.39 8.90 -22.92
N GLU A 18 -20.19 9.14 -22.38
CA GLU A 18 -19.27 8.03 -22.12
C GLU A 18 -19.83 7.20 -20.95
N PRO A 19 -20.12 5.89 -21.15
CA PRO A 19 -20.49 5.02 -20.04
C PRO A 19 -19.33 5.03 -19.02
N PRO A 20 -19.62 5.01 -17.71
CA PRO A 20 -18.56 4.90 -16.72
C PRO A 20 -17.73 3.66 -17.07
N ASP A 21 -16.44 3.88 -17.27
CA ASP A 21 -15.48 2.80 -17.49
C ASP A 21 -15.47 1.95 -16.21
N ASP A 22 -16.30 0.90 -16.20
CA ASP A 22 -16.38 -0.12 -15.14
C ASP A 22 -15.07 -0.93 -15.03
N ASN A 23 -14.05 -0.58 -15.81
CA ASN A 23 -12.68 -1.02 -15.68
C ASN A 23 -11.87 -0.01 -14.84
N LYS A 24 -12.42 0.39 -13.68
CA LYS A 24 -11.57 0.77 -12.55
C LYS A 24 -10.70 -0.44 -12.29
N GLN A 25 -9.52 -0.46 -12.91
CA GLN A 25 -8.48 -1.43 -12.65
C GLN A 25 -8.40 -1.53 -11.13
N LEU A 26 -8.87 -2.65 -10.60
CA LEU A 26 -8.57 -3.05 -9.24
C LEU A 26 -7.05 -3.02 -9.21
N ASN A 27 -6.49 -1.97 -8.59
CA ASN A 27 -5.05 -1.71 -8.51
C ASN A 27 -4.40 -3.00 -8.07
N LYS A 28 -3.88 -3.77 -9.04
CA LYS A 28 -3.33 -5.06 -8.75
C LYS A 28 -2.02 -4.73 -8.06
N CYS A 29 -1.99 -5.00 -6.77
CA CYS A 29 -0.82 -4.94 -5.92
C CYS A 29 0.21 -5.98 -6.44
N GLU A 30 0.85 -5.68 -7.58
CA GLU A 30 1.76 -6.57 -8.30
C GLU A 30 3.21 -6.20 -8.02
N THR A 31 3.51 -4.91 -7.79
CA THR A 31 4.87 -4.39 -7.68
C THR A 31 5.20 -3.88 -6.27
N ILE A 32 6.50 -3.72 -5.98
CA ILE A 32 6.98 -3.09 -4.74
C ILE A 32 6.41 -1.67 -4.58
N GLU A 33 6.31 -0.91 -5.66
CA GLU A 33 5.74 0.43 -5.70
C GLU A 33 4.26 0.41 -5.27
N ASP A 34 3.45 -0.51 -5.80
CA ASP A 34 2.05 -0.66 -5.39
C ASP A 34 1.93 -0.96 -3.88
N GLY A 35 2.86 -1.76 -3.35
CA GLY A 35 2.95 -2.04 -1.92
C GLY A 35 3.25 -0.79 -1.08
N THR A 36 4.08 0.10 -1.62
CA THR A 36 4.41 1.38 -0.99
C THR A 36 3.19 2.31 -0.98
N GLU A 37 2.46 2.38 -2.09
CA GLU A 37 1.20 3.13 -2.19
C GLU A 37 0.13 2.59 -1.23
N ALA A 38 -0.03 1.27 -1.19
CA ALA A 38 -0.92 0.58 -0.25
C ALA A 38 -0.58 0.92 1.20
N PHE A 39 0.72 0.94 1.55
CA PHE A 39 1.17 1.36 2.87
C PHE A 39 0.84 2.82 3.18
N MET A 40 1.08 3.74 2.24
CA MET A 40 0.75 5.16 2.43
C MET A 40 -0.76 5.36 2.66
N GLN A 41 -1.60 4.64 1.92
CA GLN A 41 -3.04 4.67 2.09
C GLN A 41 -3.45 4.13 3.48
N TRP A 42 -2.89 3.00 3.90
CA TRP A 42 -3.12 2.42 5.22
C TRP A 42 -2.65 3.35 6.35
N MET A 43 -1.52 4.03 6.18
CA MET A 43 -1.03 5.04 7.13
C MET A 43 -1.98 6.22 7.27
N GLY A 44 -2.58 6.66 6.15
CA GLY A 44 -3.59 7.73 6.14
C GLY A 44 -4.96 7.30 6.66
N SER A 45 -5.22 6.01 6.83
CA SER A 45 -6.54 5.53 7.26
C SER A 45 -6.81 5.86 8.73
N SER A 46 -8.06 6.21 9.03
CA SER A 46 -8.54 6.40 10.41
C SER A 46 -8.68 5.09 11.17
N ASP A 47 -8.96 3.99 10.47
CA ASP A 47 -9.02 2.64 11.01
C ASP A 47 -8.02 1.74 10.29
N LYS A 48 -6.95 1.41 10.99
CA LYS A 48 -5.83 0.57 10.51
C LYS A 48 -6.07 -0.92 10.67
N LYS A 49 -7.15 -1.32 11.36
CA LYS A 49 -7.50 -2.72 11.68
C LYS A 49 -8.70 -3.21 10.87
N SER A 50 -9.46 -2.30 10.24
CA SER A 50 -10.63 -2.67 9.45
C SER A 50 -10.28 -3.39 8.14
N LEU A 51 -10.66 -4.66 8.06
CA LEU A 51 -10.62 -5.47 6.83
C LEU A 51 -11.70 -5.07 5.81
N LYS A 52 -12.64 -4.21 6.20
CA LYS A 52 -13.71 -3.68 5.35
C LYS A 52 -13.42 -2.27 4.84
N SER A 53 -12.22 -1.77 5.11
CA SER A 53 -11.77 -0.48 4.61
C SER A 53 -11.42 -0.57 3.12
N ASP A 54 -11.30 0.58 2.47
CA ASP A 54 -10.84 0.67 1.08
C ASP A 54 -9.31 0.44 0.96
N ASN A 55 -8.63 0.04 2.04
CA ASN A 55 -7.20 -0.23 2.02
C ASN A 55 -6.93 -1.52 1.25
N PRO A 56 -6.08 -1.50 0.21
CA PRO A 56 -5.79 -2.70 -0.58
C PRO A 56 -5.10 -3.78 0.27
N ILE A 57 -4.22 -3.37 1.18
CA ILE A 57 -3.49 -4.23 2.12
C ILE A 57 -3.66 -3.68 3.54
N VAL A 58 -3.92 -4.58 4.49
CA VAL A 58 -4.06 -4.26 5.92
C VAL A 58 -3.05 -5.05 6.73
N LEU A 59 -2.34 -4.39 7.66
CA LEU A 59 -1.45 -5.07 8.59
C LEU A 59 -2.26 -5.84 9.65
N ILE A 60 -1.98 -7.13 9.80
CA ILE A 60 -2.58 -7.99 10.83
C ILE A 60 -1.61 -8.21 11.98
N LYS A 61 -0.36 -8.55 11.64
CA LYS A 61 0.67 -8.88 12.62
C LYS A 61 2.05 -8.52 12.08
N PHE A 62 2.91 -8.07 12.96
CA PHE A 62 4.29 -7.77 12.68
C PHE A 62 5.18 -8.29 13.79
N ILE A 63 6.10 -9.19 13.47
CA ILE A 63 7.21 -9.57 14.35
C ILE A 63 8.50 -9.10 13.68
N ASN A 64 9.12 -8.09 14.30
CA ASN A 64 10.29 -7.41 13.78
C ASN A 64 11.41 -8.39 13.44
N ASP A 65 11.97 -8.28 12.22
CA ASP A 65 13.05 -9.15 11.69
C ASP A 65 12.70 -10.65 11.62
N VAL A 66 11.42 -11.03 11.74
CA VAL A 66 10.97 -12.43 11.69
C VAL A 66 9.91 -12.65 10.61
N HIS A 67 8.71 -12.10 10.78
CA HIS A 67 7.64 -12.24 9.78
C HIS A 67 6.53 -11.22 9.97
N THR A 68 5.83 -10.94 8.87
CA THR A 68 4.67 -10.05 8.80
C THR A 68 3.49 -10.82 8.24
N VAL A 69 2.31 -10.63 8.84
CA VAL A 69 1.03 -11.11 8.30
C VAL A 69 0.23 -9.91 7.84
N LEU A 70 -0.14 -9.94 6.56
CA LEU A 70 -0.96 -8.93 5.90
C LEU A 70 -2.30 -9.55 5.52
N TYR A 71 -3.35 -8.75 5.41
CA TYR A 71 -4.58 -9.14 4.73
C TYR A 71 -4.67 -8.40 3.41
N ASP A 72 -4.71 -9.15 2.31
CA ASP A 72 -4.88 -8.63 0.97
C ASP A 72 -6.37 -8.71 0.60
N THR A 73 -6.97 -7.55 0.38
CA THR A 73 -8.39 -7.43 0.06
C THR A 73 -8.72 -7.93 -1.35
N SER A 74 -7.77 -7.86 -2.29
CA SER A 74 -7.96 -8.28 -3.68
C SER A 74 -8.14 -9.79 -3.81
N VAL A 75 -7.44 -10.55 -2.97
CA VAL A 75 -7.56 -12.02 -2.89
C VAL A 75 -8.33 -12.50 -1.66
N SER A 76 -8.73 -11.57 -0.78
CA SER A 76 -9.45 -11.81 0.48
C SER A 76 -8.80 -12.89 1.34
N LYS A 77 -7.48 -12.77 1.55
CA LYS A 77 -6.68 -13.76 2.30
C LYS A 77 -5.62 -13.09 3.16
N GLU A 78 -5.26 -13.79 4.23
CA GLU A 78 -4.03 -13.52 4.96
C GLU A 78 -2.83 -14.01 4.15
N VAL A 79 -1.82 -13.16 4.07
CA VAL A 79 -0.58 -13.37 3.34
C VAL A 79 0.59 -13.21 4.31
N GLU A 80 1.41 -14.25 4.38
CA GLU A 80 2.63 -14.26 5.19
C GLU A 80 3.81 -13.79 4.35
N VAL A 81 4.53 -12.80 4.87
CA VAL A 81 5.82 -12.34 4.36
C VAL A 81 6.88 -12.67 5.41
N LYS A 82 7.82 -13.55 5.07
CA LYS A 82 8.91 -13.93 5.96
C LYS A 82 10.08 -12.98 5.79
N LEU A 83 10.78 -12.69 6.87
CA LEU A 83 12.02 -11.94 6.83
C LEU A 83 13.16 -12.88 7.16
N SER A 84 14.10 -13.01 6.23
CA SER A 84 15.32 -13.79 6.42
C SER A 84 16.52 -12.88 6.27
N SER A 85 17.19 -12.58 7.39
CA SER A 85 18.34 -11.65 7.42
C SER A 85 17.99 -10.26 6.86
N GLY A 86 16.82 -9.73 7.21
CA GLY A 86 16.31 -8.45 6.71
C GLY A 86 15.84 -8.46 5.24
N ILE A 87 15.82 -9.63 4.57
CA ILE A 87 15.28 -9.77 3.21
C ILE A 87 13.87 -10.34 3.29
N PRO A 88 12.83 -9.57 2.92
CA PRO A 88 11.46 -10.04 2.89
C PRO A 88 11.17 -10.95 1.70
N TYR A 89 10.38 -12.00 1.92
CA TYR A 89 9.92 -12.92 0.89
C TYR A 89 8.45 -13.28 1.12
N CYS A 90 7.61 -13.08 0.11
CA CYS A 90 6.18 -13.36 0.21
C CYS A 90 5.87 -14.83 -0.12
N ASN A 91 5.28 -15.56 0.83
CA ASN A 91 4.95 -16.97 0.64
C ASN A 91 3.77 -17.19 -0.32
N TYR A 92 2.90 -16.19 -0.49
CA TYR A 92 1.76 -16.26 -1.41
C TYR A 92 2.18 -16.01 -2.86
N CYS A 93 2.92 -14.93 -3.12
CA CYS A 93 3.41 -14.58 -4.45
C CYS A 93 4.62 -15.43 -4.88
N GLN A 94 5.28 -16.10 -3.93
CA GLN A 94 6.54 -16.82 -4.14
C GLN A 94 7.64 -15.91 -4.72
N SER A 95 7.66 -14.65 -4.29
CA SER A 95 8.52 -13.58 -4.82
C SER A 95 9.01 -12.67 -3.70
N ASP A 96 10.22 -12.12 -3.88
CA ASP A 96 10.77 -10.98 -3.14
C ASP A 96 10.44 -9.64 -3.81
N ASP A 97 9.81 -9.67 -4.99
CA ASP A 97 9.34 -8.52 -5.75
C ASP A 97 7.81 -8.60 -5.91
N CYS A 98 7.08 -8.03 -4.95
CA CYS A 98 5.63 -7.85 -5.01
C CYS A 98 5.13 -6.80 -4.00
N ALA A 99 3.88 -6.39 -4.10
CA ALA A 99 3.30 -5.39 -3.21
C ALA A 99 3.26 -5.80 -1.73
N HIS A 100 3.04 -7.08 -1.41
CA HIS A 100 3.14 -7.58 -0.03
C HIS A 100 4.52 -7.32 0.56
N VAL A 101 5.56 -7.50 -0.27
CA VAL A 101 6.94 -7.22 0.12
C VAL A 101 7.13 -5.71 0.26
N GLY A 102 6.69 -4.90 -0.70
CA GLY A 102 6.79 -3.43 -0.65
C GLY A 102 6.16 -2.85 0.62
N PHE A 103 4.94 -3.28 0.95
CA PHE A 103 4.26 -2.89 2.18
C PHE A 103 5.06 -3.30 3.43
N THR A 104 5.57 -4.55 3.46
CA THR A 104 6.36 -5.06 4.58
C THR A 104 7.65 -4.29 4.78
N ILE A 105 8.33 -3.89 3.70
CA ILE A 105 9.53 -3.05 3.75
C ILE A 105 9.23 -1.72 4.43
N CYS A 106 8.10 -1.09 4.10
CA CYS A 106 7.70 0.18 4.73
C CYS A 106 7.45 0.01 6.24
N ILE A 107 6.78 -1.07 6.65
CA ILE A 107 6.57 -1.37 8.09
C ILE A 107 7.91 -1.57 8.81
N GLU A 108 8.81 -2.37 8.24
CA GLU A 108 10.15 -2.58 8.78
C GLU A 108 10.91 -1.27 8.94
N GLN A 109 10.85 -0.38 7.94
CA GLN A 109 11.52 0.91 7.99
C GLN A 109 10.98 1.81 9.10
N LEU A 110 9.69 1.71 9.43
CA LEU A 110 9.06 2.42 10.52
C LEU A 110 9.48 1.87 11.90
N GLY A 111 9.57 0.53 12.03
CA GLY A 111 9.97 -0.16 13.28
C GLY A 111 11.49 -0.27 13.53
N ARG A 112 12.34 0.22 12.60
CA ARG A 112 13.80 -0.03 12.59
C ARG A 112 14.60 0.40 13.82
N HIS A 113 13.99 1.15 14.73
CA HIS A 113 14.62 1.49 16.01
C HIS A 113 14.60 0.35 17.04
N ARG A 114 13.84 -0.74 16.82
CA ARG A 114 13.54 -1.75 17.86
C ARG A 114 13.82 -3.19 17.40
N ARG A 115 15.09 -3.54 17.17
CA ARG A 115 15.49 -4.90 16.78
C ARG A 115 15.54 -5.87 17.96
N ASP A 116 14.40 -6.14 18.58
CA ASP A 116 14.30 -7.05 19.74
C ASP A 116 13.53 -8.35 19.46
N GLY A 117 13.09 -8.54 18.21
CA GLY A 117 12.40 -9.77 17.75
C GLY A 117 11.02 -9.96 18.37
N LYS A 118 10.43 -8.91 18.93
CA LYS A 118 9.09 -8.96 19.54
C LYS A 118 8.01 -8.66 18.51
N GLU A 119 6.83 -9.18 18.80
CA GLU A 119 5.61 -8.78 18.12
C GLU A 119 5.28 -7.34 18.52
N GLU A 120 5.12 -6.47 17.54
CA GLU A 120 4.73 -5.07 17.76
C GLU A 120 3.26 -4.87 17.40
N THR A 121 2.55 -4.15 18.25
CA THR A 121 1.20 -3.69 17.97
C THR A 121 1.22 -2.59 16.91
N ILE A 122 0.09 -2.42 16.20
CA ILE A 122 -0.06 -1.32 15.22
C ILE A 122 0.20 0.03 15.89
N GLU A 123 -0.26 0.20 17.14
CA GLU A 123 -0.02 1.40 17.92
C GLU A 123 1.45 1.64 18.22
N GLU A 124 2.23 0.59 18.53
CA GLU A 124 3.68 0.71 18.74
C GLU A 124 4.42 1.06 17.45
N ILE A 125 4.01 0.48 16.33
CA ILE A 125 4.61 0.72 15.01
C ILE A 125 4.37 2.17 14.56
N VAL A 126 3.13 2.66 14.65
CA VAL A 126 2.77 4.00 14.14
C VAL A 126 3.30 5.14 15.02
N ASN A 127 3.53 4.88 16.32
CA ASN A 127 4.06 5.88 17.26
C ASN A 127 5.59 5.75 17.49
N SER A 128 6.29 4.92 16.72
CA SER A 128 7.75 4.77 16.78
C SER A 128 8.48 5.91 16.09
#